data_AF-A0A7V9BIF4-F1
#
_entry.id   AF-A0A7V9BIF4-F1
#
_cell.length_a   1.000
_cell.length_b   1.000
_cell.length_c   1.000
_cell.angle_alpha   90.00
_cell.angle_beta   90.00
_cell.angle_gamma   90.00
#
_symmetry.space_group_name_H-M   'P 1'
#
loop_
_entity.id
_entity.type
_entity.pdbx_description
1 polymer ?
#
loop_
_entity_poly.entity_id
_entity_poly.type
_entity_poly.pdbx_seq_one_letter_code
_entity_poly.pdbx_strand_id
1 'polypeptide(L)'
;MGIWTPAALSSKRRRLAGPCWRIVEAQHRISTLKLVDTLAEQARLEQLLDLSKPPVPPECSGLHYLLSTPFRYGAPYPHGSRFRRPGLTAGVFYASAKPATAVAEAAFHRLLFFADSPATSWPDNPGEYTAFSVRYSTKAGLD
;
A
#
# COMPACT_ATOMS: atom_id res chain seq x y z
N MET A 1 -22.32 2.65 26.14
CA MET A 1 -21.03 2.10 25.68
C MET A 1 -21.33 0.76 25.00
N GLY A 2 -21.45 0.73 23.67
CA GLY A 2 -21.88 -0.47 22.96
C GLY A 2 -20.74 -1.45 22.78
N ILE A 3 -20.91 -2.70 23.23
CA ILE A 3 -19.98 -3.79 22.94
C ILE A 3 -20.04 -4.04 21.43
N TRP A 4 -18.93 -3.77 20.74
CA TRP A 4 -18.78 -4.10 19.32
C TRP A 4 -18.65 -5.63 19.19
N THR A 5 -19.78 -6.33 19.12
CA THR A 5 -19.77 -7.75 18.74
C THR A 5 -19.63 -7.88 17.22
N PRO A 6 -19.01 -8.96 16.70
CA PRO A 6 -18.94 -9.22 15.27
C PRO A 6 -20.32 -9.19 14.57
N ALA A 7 -21.37 -9.61 15.29
CA ALA A 7 -22.75 -9.57 14.84
C ALA A 7 -23.29 -8.12 14.70
N ALA A 8 -23.02 -7.27 15.70
CA ALA A 8 -23.42 -5.86 15.66
C ALA A 8 -22.64 -5.05 14.59
N LEU A 9 -21.40 -5.43 14.30
CA LEU A 9 -20.64 -4.84 13.19
C LEU A 9 -21.20 -5.30 11.84
N SER A 10 -21.55 -6.59 11.71
CA SER A 10 -22.07 -7.15 10.46
C SER A 10 -23.47 -6.66 10.11
N SER A 11 -24.31 -6.32 11.09
CA SER A 11 -25.65 -5.76 10.85
C SER A 11 -25.61 -4.34 10.28
N LYS A 12 -24.47 -3.63 10.40
CA LYS A 12 -24.25 -2.29 9.83
C LYS A 12 -23.69 -2.31 8.40
N ARG A 13 -23.55 -3.48 7.78
CA ARG A 13 -23.07 -3.59 6.40
C ARG A 13 -24.00 -2.85 5.45
N ARG A 14 -23.43 -1.98 4.62
CA ARG A 14 -24.14 -1.25 3.58
C ARG A 14 -23.35 -1.23 2.29
N ARG A 15 -24.01 -0.91 1.18
CA ARG A 15 -23.31 -0.61 -0.07
C ARG A 15 -22.54 0.69 0.10
N LEU A 16 -21.28 0.70 -0.31
CA LEU A 16 -20.44 1.89 -0.32
C LEU A 16 -19.82 2.06 -1.70
N ALA A 17 -19.74 3.30 -2.17
CA ALA A 17 -19.06 3.65 -3.39
C ALA A 17 -18.60 5.10 -3.33
N GLY A 18 -17.58 5.45 -4.11
CA GLY A 18 -17.09 6.81 -4.19
C GLY A 18 -15.63 6.88 -4.64
N PRO A 19 -15.06 8.09 -4.73
CA PRO A 19 -13.63 8.24 -4.90
C PRO A 19 -12.90 7.86 -3.60
N CYS A 20 -11.71 7.29 -3.74
CA CYS A 20 -10.75 7.15 -2.66
C CYS A 20 -9.35 7.53 -3.14
N TRP A 21 -8.56 8.04 -2.22
CA TRP A 21 -7.25 8.64 -2.45
C TRP A 21 -6.17 7.80 -1.80
N ARG A 22 -5.09 7.55 -2.54
CA ARG A 22 -3.90 6.86 -2.03
C ARG A 22 -2.68 7.68 -2.34
N ILE A 23 -1.78 7.77 -1.35
CA ILE A 23 -0.46 8.38 -1.49
C ILE A 23 0.55 7.28 -1.80
N VAL A 24 1.42 7.53 -2.76
CA VAL A 24 2.59 6.68 -3.07
C VAL A 24 3.82 7.55 -3.16
N GLU A 25 4.96 7.03 -2.73
CA GLU A 25 6.25 7.68 -2.93
C GLU A 25 6.54 7.77 -4.43
N ALA A 26 7.02 8.93 -4.87
CA ALA A 26 7.34 9.15 -6.27
C ALA A 26 8.51 8.23 -6.67
N GLN A 27 8.28 7.31 -7.61
CA GLN A 27 9.27 6.31 -8.04
C GLN A 27 10.43 6.88 -8.90
N HIS A 28 10.70 8.18 -8.87
CA HIS A 28 11.68 8.81 -9.77
C HIS A 28 13.14 8.50 -9.42
N ARG A 29 13.43 7.81 -8.31
CA ARG A 29 14.75 7.25 -8.02
C ARG A 29 14.74 5.74 -8.27
N ILE A 30 15.35 5.33 -9.38
CA ILE A 30 15.75 3.94 -9.62
C ILE A 30 16.81 3.61 -8.56
N SER A 31 16.37 3.20 -7.37
CA SER A 31 17.25 2.91 -6.22
C SER A 31 18.23 1.77 -6.52
N THR A 32 17.91 0.95 -7.52
CA THR A 32 18.72 -0.17 -8.00
C THR A 32 19.94 0.27 -8.81
N LEU A 33 19.98 1.50 -9.34
CA LEU A 33 21.17 2.02 -10.04
C LEU A 33 22.41 2.07 -9.14
N LYS A 34 22.25 2.11 -7.82
CA LYS A 34 23.36 2.06 -6.86
C LYS A 34 23.99 0.67 -6.74
N LEU A 35 23.35 -0.36 -7.31
CA LEU A 35 23.76 -1.76 -7.22
C LEU A 35 24.50 -2.24 -8.48
N VAL A 36 24.66 -1.38 -9.49
CA VAL A 36 25.21 -1.72 -10.80
C VAL A 36 26.09 -0.59 -11.32
N ASP A 37 27.09 -0.93 -12.15
CA ASP A 37 28.06 0.04 -12.66
C ASP A 37 27.66 0.57 -14.06
N THR A 38 26.80 -0.16 -14.76
CA THR A 38 26.41 0.16 -16.14
C THR A 38 24.89 0.11 -16.37
N LEU A 39 24.43 0.84 -17.40
CA LEU A 39 23.02 0.77 -17.83
C LEU A 39 22.60 -0.62 -18.33
N ALA A 40 23.55 -1.39 -18.90
CA ALA A 40 23.29 -2.75 -19.36
C ALA A 40 23.03 -3.69 -18.17
N GLU A 41 23.82 -3.57 -17.10
CA GLU A 41 23.59 -4.30 -15.86
C GLU A 41 22.30 -3.86 -15.18
N GLN A 42 21.98 -2.56 -15.19
CA GLN A 42 20.69 -2.07 -14.70
C GLN A 42 19.52 -2.74 -15.44
N ALA A 43 19.56 -2.80 -16.76
CA ALA A 43 18.53 -3.44 -17.56
C ALA A 43 18.41 -4.94 -17.22
N ARG A 44 19.55 -5.61 -17.02
CA ARG A 44 19.57 -7.02 -16.62
C ARG A 44 19.01 -7.23 -15.22
N LEU A 45 19.34 -6.37 -14.27
CA LEU A 45 18.83 -6.41 -12.90
C LEU A 45 17.31 -6.21 -12.88
N GLU A 46 16.79 -5.22 -13.59
CA GLU A 46 15.34 -5.00 -13.70
C GLU A 46 14.63 -6.20 -14.33
N GLN A 47 15.20 -6.82 -15.36
CA GLN A 47 14.64 -8.05 -15.94
C GLN A 47 14.60 -9.19 -14.92
N LEU A 48 15.67 -9.39 -14.14
CA LEU A 48 15.71 -10.44 -13.12
C LEU A 48 14.69 -10.17 -12.00
N LEU A 49 14.60 -8.92 -11.55
CA LEU A 49 13.61 -8.49 -10.57
C LEU A 49 12.19 -8.73 -11.08
N ASP A 50 11.89 -8.35 -12.33
CA ASP A 50 10.57 -8.58 -12.93
C ASP A 50 10.20 -10.05 -13.02
N LEU A 51 11.14 -10.91 -13.41
CA LEU A 51 10.94 -12.37 -13.50
C LEU A 51 10.73 -13.03 -12.13
N SER A 52 11.30 -12.47 -11.05
CA SER A 52 11.13 -13.00 -9.69
C SER A 52 9.79 -12.63 -9.04
N LYS A 53 9.08 -11.63 -9.55
CA LYS A 53 7.84 -11.15 -8.94
C LYS A 53 6.74 -12.21 -9.17
N PRO A 54 5.91 -12.53 -8.16
CA PRO A 54 4.76 -13.41 -8.34
C PRO A 54 3.85 -12.95 -9.48
N PRO A 55 3.08 -13.84 -10.13
CA PRO A 55 2.10 -13.42 -11.12
C PRO A 55 1.06 -12.48 -10.49
N VAL A 56 0.52 -11.56 -11.29
CA VAL A 56 -0.62 -10.74 -10.86
C VAL A 56 -1.86 -11.65 -10.75
N PRO A 57 -2.64 -11.58 -9.66
CA PRO A 57 -3.87 -12.36 -9.54
C PRO A 57 -4.81 -12.11 -10.72
N PRO A 58 -5.52 -13.13 -11.25
CA PRO A 58 -6.45 -12.97 -12.37
C PRO A 58 -7.50 -11.87 -12.14
N GLU A 59 -7.96 -11.70 -10.91
CA GLU A 59 -8.93 -10.68 -10.51
C GLU A 59 -8.38 -9.25 -10.61
N CYS A 60 -7.05 -9.12 -10.63
CA CYS A 60 -6.34 -7.86 -10.81
C CYS A 60 -5.81 -7.67 -12.24
N SER A 61 -6.15 -8.57 -13.17
CA SER A 61 -5.72 -8.47 -14.56
C SER A 61 -6.24 -7.17 -15.19
N GLY A 62 -5.38 -6.47 -15.93
CA GLY A 62 -5.69 -5.18 -16.54
C GLY A 62 -5.67 -3.98 -15.59
N LEU A 63 -5.48 -4.18 -14.28
CA LEU A 63 -5.29 -3.07 -13.35
C LEU A 63 -3.88 -2.48 -13.50
N HIS A 64 -3.79 -1.16 -13.43
CA HIS A 64 -2.51 -0.46 -13.31
C HIS A 64 -1.70 -1.00 -12.11
N TYR A 65 -0.37 -1.03 -12.18
CA TYR A 65 0.45 -1.64 -11.12
C TYR A 65 0.23 -1.00 -9.74
N LEU A 66 -0.05 0.31 -9.68
CA LEU A 66 -0.40 1.00 -8.43
C LEU A 66 -1.67 0.44 -7.74
N LEU A 67 -2.53 -0.23 -8.50
CA LEU A 67 -3.76 -0.87 -8.03
C LEU A 67 -3.57 -2.36 -7.75
N SER A 68 -2.82 -3.09 -8.58
CA SER A 68 -2.63 -4.54 -8.43
C SER A 68 -1.59 -4.92 -7.38
N THR A 69 -0.59 -4.07 -7.13
CA THR A 69 0.53 -4.35 -6.20
C THR A 69 0.12 -4.79 -4.80
N PRO A 70 -0.92 -4.23 -4.13
CA PRO A 70 -1.30 -4.68 -2.80
C PRO A 70 -1.83 -6.11 -2.74
N PHE A 71 -2.26 -6.64 -3.89
CA PHE A 71 -2.84 -7.98 -4.03
C PHE A 71 -1.87 -9.00 -4.62
N ARG A 72 -0.74 -8.54 -5.18
CA ARG A 72 0.25 -9.38 -5.87
C ARG A 72 1.12 -10.20 -4.91
N TYR A 73 1.48 -9.63 -3.76
CA TYR A 73 2.49 -10.22 -2.86
C TYR A 73 1.83 -10.95 -1.69
N GLY A 74 1.86 -12.28 -1.72
CA GLY A 74 1.25 -13.18 -0.72
C GLY A 74 2.15 -13.50 0.48
N ALA A 75 2.83 -12.50 1.06
CA ALA A 75 3.72 -12.74 2.20
C ALA A 75 2.93 -12.79 3.54
N PRO A 76 3.26 -13.74 4.45
CA PRO A 76 2.69 -13.74 5.79
C PRO A 76 3.14 -12.49 6.56
N TYR A 77 2.19 -11.80 7.19
CA TYR A 77 2.48 -10.59 7.96
C TYR A 77 2.91 -10.98 9.39
N PRO A 78 4.14 -10.66 9.82
CA PRO A 78 4.65 -11.15 11.11
C PRO A 78 3.85 -10.62 12.31
N HIS A 79 3.42 -9.35 12.26
CA HIS A 79 2.73 -8.68 13.38
C HIS A 79 1.33 -8.16 13.01
N GLY A 80 0.84 -8.45 11.81
CA GLY A 80 -0.41 -7.86 11.28
C GLY A 80 -0.27 -6.38 10.94
N SER A 81 -1.39 -5.72 10.68
CA SER A 81 -1.50 -4.27 10.45
C SER A 81 -2.84 -3.77 11.01
N ARG A 82 -3.13 -2.46 10.93
CA ARG A 82 -4.36 -1.86 11.48
C ARG A 82 -5.65 -2.62 11.12
N PHE A 83 -5.77 -3.10 9.87
CA PHE A 83 -6.93 -3.86 9.40
C PHE A 83 -6.58 -5.28 8.93
N ARG A 84 -5.44 -5.84 9.37
CA ARG A 84 -5.06 -7.23 9.03
C ARG A 84 -4.50 -7.95 10.24
N ARG A 85 -4.96 -9.17 10.48
CA ARG A 85 -4.34 -10.07 11.45
C ARG A 85 -2.95 -10.54 10.96
N PRO A 86 -2.06 -10.98 11.88
CA PRO A 86 -0.84 -11.68 11.53
C PRO A 86 -1.11 -12.95 10.67
N GLY A 87 -0.08 -13.38 9.94
CA GLY A 87 -0.12 -14.56 9.07
C GLY A 87 -0.59 -14.27 7.65
N LEU A 88 -0.96 -15.32 6.92
CA LEU A 88 -1.41 -15.23 5.54
C LEU A 88 -2.83 -14.64 5.48
N THR A 89 -2.95 -13.49 4.83
CA THR A 89 -4.22 -12.78 4.64
C THR A 89 -4.27 -12.21 3.23
N ALA A 90 -5.48 -12.02 2.69
CA ALA A 90 -5.66 -11.35 1.40
C ALA A 90 -5.00 -9.96 1.40
N GLY A 91 -4.57 -9.52 0.22
CA GLY A 91 -4.06 -8.17 0.03
C GLY A 91 -5.08 -7.10 0.44
N VAL A 92 -4.60 -5.98 0.97
CA VAL A 92 -5.45 -4.85 1.39
C VAL A 92 -4.99 -3.58 0.69
N PHE A 93 -5.94 -2.89 0.06
CA PHE A 93 -5.73 -1.58 -0.53
C PHE A 93 -6.06 -0.48 0.49
N TYR A 94 -5.04 0.16 1.05
CA TYR A 94 -5.20 1.29 1.96
C TYR A 94 -5.39 2.60 1.19
N ALA A 95 -6.51 3.27 1.44
CA ALA A 95 -6.86 4.57 0.86
C ALA A 95 -7.84 5.32 1.75
N SER A 96 -8.02 6.62 1.50
CA SER A 96 -8.91 7.49 2.29
C SER A 96 -9.97 8.15 1.42
N ALA A 97 -11.14 8.43 1.96
CA ALA A 97 -12.19 9.16 1.23
C ALA A 97 -11.78 10.59 0.86
N LYS A 98 -10.89 11.22 1.65
CA LYS A 98 -10.43 12.60 1.46
C LYS A 98 -8.91 12.64 1.18
N PRO A 99 -8.42 13.51 0.27
CA PRO A 99 -6.99 13.67 0.02
C PRO A 99 -6.20 14.05 1.29
N ALA A 100 -6.71 14.99 2.08
CA ALA A 100 -6.06 15.46 3.30
C ALA A 100 -5.83 14.32 4.31
N THR A 101 -6.79 13.39 4.43
CA THR A 101 -6.66 12.20 5.28
C THR A 101 -5.58 11.26 4.75
N ALA A 102 -5.52 11.05 3.44
CA ALA A 102 -4.48 10.20 2.83
C ALA A 102 -3.07 10.78 3.07
N VAL A 103 -2.92 12.10 2.97
CA VAL A 103 -1.66 12.81 3.28
C VAL A 103 -1.32 12.68 4.78
N ALA A 104 -2.29 12.86 5.66
CA ALA A 104 -2.09 12.73 7.10
C ALA A 104 -1.64 11.31 7.50
N GLU A 105 -2.27 10.27 6.95
CA GLU A 105 -1.86 8.86 7.19
C GLU A 105 -0.44 8.58 6.67
N ALA A 106 -0.09 9.10 5.49
CA ALA A 106 1.26 8.95 4.94
C ALA A 106 2.31 9.63 5.84
N ALA A 107 2.05 10.86 6.29
CA ALA A 107 2.93 11.58 7.20
C ALA A 107 3.05 10.87 8.56
N PHE A 108 1.92 10.41 9.12
CA PHE A 108 1.90 9.69 10.39
C PHE A 108 2.78 8.44 10.34
N HIS A 109 2.59 7.57 9.34
CA HIS A 109 3.37 6.34 9.23
C HIS A 109 4.86 6.60 8.95
N ARG A 110 5.19 7.69 8.23
CA ARG A 110 6.58 8.10 8.04
C ARG A 110 7.23 8.56 9.34
N LEU A 111 6.53 9.36 10.15
CA LEU A 111 7.03 9.80 11.46
C LEU A 111 7.15 8.62 12.43
N LEU A 112 6.16 7.70 12.42
CA LEU A 112 6.19 6.49 13.24
C LEU A 112 7.40 5.62 12.90
N PHE A 113 7.74 5.45 11.61
CA PHE A 113 8.95 4.73 11.20
C PHE A 113 10.23 5.29 11.84
N PHE A 114 10.41 6.62 11.83
CA PHE A 114 11.57 7.26 12.46
C PHE A 114 11.54 7.16 13.99
N ALA A 115 10.35 7.25 14.59
CA ALA A 115 10.19 7.06 16.03
C ALA A 115 10.57 5.63 16.47
N ASP A 116 10.18 4.62 15.69
CA ASP A 116 10.47 3.21 15.95
C ASP A 116 11.90 2.81 15.53
N SER A 117 12.61 3.67 14.78
CA SER A 117 13.97 3.43 14.28
C SER A 117 14.92 4.58 14.64
N PRO A 118 15.25 4.80 15.93
CA PRO A 118 15.99 5.97 16.39
C PRO A 118 17.41 6.10 15.83
N ALA A 119 18.01 5.00 15.35
CA ALA A 119 19.31 5.01 14.68
C ALA A 119 19.24 5.42 13.20
N THR A 120 18.05 5.45 12.59
CA THR A 120 17.87 5.87 11.20
C THR A 120 17.92 7.40 11.13
N SER A 121 18.88 7.93 10.36
CA SER A 121 19.00 9.37 10.17
C SER A 121 17.81 9.95 9.42
N TRP A 122 17.45 11.19 9.77
CA TRP A 122 16.46 11.95 9.02
C TRP A 122 16.96 12.22 7.59
N PRO A 123 16.05 12.29 6.60
CA PRO A 123 16.42 12.58 5.23
C PRO A 123 16.82 14.07 5.10
N ASP A 124 17.89 14.34 4.36
CA ASP A 124 18.35 15.71 4.09
C ASP A 124 17.43 16.48 3.14
N ASN A 125 16.61 15.77 2.37
CA ASN A 125 15.72 16.32 1.35
C ASN A 125 14.26 15.91 1.61
N PRO A 126 13.29 16.74 1.21
CA PRO A 126 11.88 16.35 1.26
C PRO A 126 11.64 15.11 0.39
N GLY A 127 10.82 14.19 0.90
CA GLY A 127 10.31 13.09 0.09
C GLY A 127 9.24 13.61 -0.86
N GLU A 128 9.27 13.18 -2.12
CA GLU A 128 8.21 13.49 -3.07
C GLU A 128 7.17 12.36 -3.09
N TYR A 129 5.91 12.75 -3.15
CA TYR A 129 4.79 11.82 -3.11
C TYR A 129 3.74 12.21 -4.15
N THR A 130 3.12 11.21 -4.75
CA THR A 130 2.01 11.37 -5.68
C THR A 130 0.73 10.89 -5.01
N ALA A 131 -0.28 11.77 -4.98
CA ALA A 131 -1.64 11.40 -4.64
C ALA A 131 -2.38 10.99 -5.92
N PHE A 132 -3.03 9.82 -5.92
CA PHE A 132 -3.93 9.42 -6.99
C PHE A 132 -5.29 9.02 -6.44
N SER A 133 -6.33 9.23 -7.25
CA SER A 133 -7.71 8.87 -6.92
C SER A 133 -8.21 7.75 -7.80
N VAL A 134 -8.98 6.85 -7.22
CA VAL A 134 -9.73 5.80 -7.93
C VAL A 134 -11.16 5.72 -7.42
N ARG A 135 -12.07 5.16 -8.21
CA ARG A 135 -13.44 4.89 -7.77
C ARG A 135 -13.51 3.47 -7.21
N TYR A 136 -14.13 3.32 -6.04
CA TYR A 136 -14.46 2.03 -5.47
C TYR A 136 -15.98 1.83 -5.43
N SER A 137 -16.39 0.57 -5.40
CA SER A 137 -17.77 0.16 -5.17
C SER A 137 -17.77 -1.22 -4.50
N THR A 138 -18.51 -1.37 -3.40
CA THR A 138 -18.66 -2.63 -2.68
C THR A 138 -20.11 -2.85 -2.27
N LYS A 139 -20.54 -4.11 -2.30
CA LYS A 139 -21.85 -4.51 -1.79
C LYS A 139 -21.88 -4.57 -0.25
N ALA A 140 -20.72 -4.67 0.39
CA ALA A 140 -20.57 -4.83 1.83
C ALA A 140 -19.41 -3.95 2.34
N GLY A 141 -19.75 -2.75 2.79
CA GLY A 141 -18.86 -1.80 3.44
C GLY A 141 -19.34 -1.44 4.84
N LEU A 142 -18.40 -0.92 5.64
CA LEU A 142 -18.59 -0.46 7.02
C LEU A 142 -18.03 0.96 7.13
N ASP A 143 -18.75 1.84 7.83
CA ASP A 143 -18.40 3.24 8.10
C ASP A 143 -19.06 3.67 9.40
#